data_AF-A0A7T4X209-F1
#
_entry.id   AF-A0A7T4X209-F1
#
_cell.length_a   1.000
_cell.length_b   1.000
_cell.length_c   1.000
_cell.angle_alpha   90.00
_cell.angle_beta   90.00
_cell.angle_gamma   90.00
#
_symmetry.space_group_name_H-M   'P 1'
#
loop_
_entity.id
_entity.type
_entity.pdbx_description
1 polymer ?
#
loop_
_entity_poly.entity_id
_entity_poly.type
_entity_poly.pdbx_seq_one_letter_code
_entity_poly.pdbx_strand_id
1 'polypeptide(L)'
;MTKCASCKKQWTGLLLFKGHFASQNGVECDYCGKTQYVSEKSKKRMIIPLLLVTGMLLIGLFAPPSITQYFWVYITITGVTLIYMYVSLELTDIPPEQ
;
A
#
# COMPACT_ATOMS: atom_id res chain seq x y z
N MET A 1 4.66 -5.72 -9.58
CA MET A 1 6.08 -5.81 -9.13
C MET A 1 6.68 -4.42 -9.17
N THR A 2 7.28 -3.99 -8.06
CA THR A 2 7.85 -2.65 -7.89
C THR A 2 9.20 -2.54 -8.60
N LYS A 3 9.39 -1.42 -9.30
CA LYS A 3 10.64 -1.10 -9.99
C LYS A 3 11.09 0.28 -9.56
N CYS A 4 12.40 0.48 -9.47
CA CYS A 4 12.98 1.80 -9.28
C CYS A 4 12.58 2.73 -10.45
N ALA A 5 12.13 3.95 -10.17
CA ALA A 5 11.76 4.90 -11.22
C ALA A 5 12.96 5.29 -12.09
N SER A 6 14.13 5.43 -11.47
CA SER A 6 15.37 5.88 -12.11
C SER A 6 16.14 4.76 -12.83
N CYS A 7 16.46 3.64 -12.17
CA CYS A 7 17.27 2.57 -12.78
C CYS A 7 16.45 1.39 -13.35
N LYS A 8 15.12 1.41 -13.19
CA LYS A 8 14.18 0.37 -13.64
C LYS A 8 14.44 -1.05 -13.11
N LYS A 9 15.45 -1.26 -12.25
CA LYS A 9 15.65 -2.54 -11.56
C LYS A 9 14.49 -2.85 -10.63
N GLN A 10 14.11 -4.12 -10.60
CA GLN A 10 13.08 -4.62 -9.70
C GLN A 10 13.59 -4.61 -8.27
N TRP A 11 12.75 -4.13 -7.36
CA TRP A 11 13.01 -4.24 -5.94
C TRP A 11 12.62 -5.65 -5.49
N THR A 12 13.46 -6.27 -4.67
CA THR A 12 13.24 -7.63 -4.15
C THR A 12 13.45 -7.65 -2.64
N GLY A 13 12.69 -8.50 -1.95
CA GLY A 13 12.82 -8.75 -0.51
C GLY A 13 12.83 -7.48 0.35
N LEU A 14 13.99 -7.20 0.95
CA LEU A 14 14.16 -6.18 1.99
C LEU A 14 14.00 -4.74 1.47
N LEU A 15 14.38 -4.48 0.22
CA LEU A 15 14.16 -3.19 -0.46
C LEU A 15 12.67 -2.91 -0.62
N LEU A 16 11.90 -3.93 -1.00
CA LEU A 16 10.44 -3.86 -1.14
C LEU A 16 9.77 -3.55 0.19
N PHE A 17 10.22 -4.21 1.26
CA PHE A 17 9.75 -3.96 2.61
C PHE A 17 10.08 -2.53 3.07
N LYS A 18 11.33 -2.09 2.89
CA LYS A 18 11.73 -0.70 3.16
C LYS A 18 10.87 0.28 2.37
N GLY A 19 10.57 -0.01 1.11
CA GLY A 19 9.69 0.80 0.25
C GLY A 19 8.26 0.95 0.78
N HIS A 20 7.70 -0.06 1.43
CA HIS A 20 6.41 0.05 2.10
C HIS A 20 6.45 0.92 3.35
N PHE A 21 7.57 0.91 4.06
CA PHE A 21 7.84 1.77 5.21
C PHE A 21 8.53 3.09 4.81
N ALA A 22 8.59 3.39 3.51
CA ALA A 22 9.16 4.63 3.00
C ALA A 22 8.24 5.78 3.41
N SER A 23 8.64 6.47 4.48
CA SER A 23 8.00 7.70 4.93
C SER A 23 8.34 8.87 3.99
N GLN A 24 7.97 10.10 4.35
CA GLN A 24 8.29 11.32 3.59
C GLN A 24 9.79 11.48 3.27
N ASN A 25 10.67 10.82 4.04
CA ASN A 25 12.12 10.82 3.81
C ASN A 25 12.56 10.00 2.59
N GLY A 26 11.66 9.21 1.99
CA GLY A 26 11.99 8.32 0.87
C GLY A 26 12.91 7.16 1.28
N VAL A 27 13.19 6.27 0.33
CA VAL A 27 14.11 5.14 0.49
C VAL A 27 15.14 5.18 -0.61
N GLU A 28 16.41 5.10 -0.23
CA GLU A 28 17.52 5.02 -1.17
C GLU A 28 17.54 3.65 -1.87
N CYS A 29 17.75 3.67 -3.18
CA CYS A 29 17.86 2.45 -3.97
C CYS A 29 19.28 1.86 -3.89
N ASP A 30 19.45 0.67 -3.29
CA ASP A 30 20.77 0.02 -3.16
C ASP A 30 21.49 -0.24 -4.51
N TYR A 31 20.76 -0.21 -5.63
CA TYR A 31 21.34 -0.41 -6.97
C TYR A 31 21.88 0.86 -7.62
N CYS A 32 21.32 2.04 -7.32
CA CYS A 32 21.67 3.28 -8.02
C CYS A 32 21.87 4.49 -7.11
N GLY A 33 21.75 4.33 -5.79
CA GLY A 33 21.96 5.39 -4.78
C GLY A 33 20.97 6.54 -4.83
N LYS A 34 19.92 6.45 -5.66
CA LYS A 34 18.90 7.51 -5.77
C LYS A 34 17.76 7.26 -4.79
N THR A 35 17.36 8.31 -4.09
CA THR A 35 16.17 8.30 -3.24
C THR A 35 14.91 8.11 -4.08
N GLN A 36 14.01 7.24 -3.60
CA GLN A 36 12.72 6.94 -4.20
C GLN A 36 11.63 7.23 -3.17
N TYR A 37 10.54 7.83 -3.63
CA TYR A 37 9.38 8.17 -2.82
C TYR A 37 8.18 7.35 -3.27
N VAL A 38 7.21 7.17 -2.37
CA VAL A 38 5.91 6.60 -2.72
C VAL A 38 5.14 7.62 -3.57
N SER A 39 4.73 7.23 -4.77
CA SER A 39 4.02 8.15 -5.66
C SER A 39 2.66 8.57 -5.09
N GLU A 40 2.23 9.79 -5.41
CA GLU A 40 0.89 10.30 -5.08
C GLU A 40 -0.23 9.40 -5.64
N LYS A 41 0.01 8.73 -6.78
CA LYS A 41 -0.91 7.72 -7.32
C LYS A 41 -1.05 6.53 -6.39
N SER A 42 0.06 6.02 -5.86
CA SER A 42 0.07 4.90 -4.90
C SER A 42 -0.62 5.29 -3.58
N LYS A 43 -0.40 6.53 -3.10
CA LYS A 43 -1.10 7.05 -1.90
C LYS A 43 -2.61 7.16 -2.12
N LYS A 44 -3.05 7.71 -3.26
CA LYS A 44 -4.48 7.78 -3.60
C LYS A 44 -5.12 6.40 -3.73
N ARG A 45 -4.40 5.42 -4.30
CA ARG A 45 -4.87 4.03 -4.36
C ARG A 45 -5.01 3.40 -2.96
N MET A 46 -4.19 3.81 -1.99
CA MET A 46 -4.29 3.37 -0.60
C MET A 46 -5.57 3.83 0.12
N ILE A 47 -6.21 4.92 -0.34
CA ILE A 47 -7.48 5.40 0.22
C ILE A 47 -8.66 4.49 -0.14
N ILE A 48 -8.60 3.83 -1.31
CA ILE A 48 -9.66 2.94 -1.80
C ILE A 48 -9.98 1.80 -0.81
N PRO A 49 -9.00 1.00 -0.33
CA PRO A 49 -9.28 -0.06 0.63
C PRO A 49 -9.79 0.50 1.97
N LEU A 50 -9.33 1.67 2.40
CA LEU A 50 -9.81 2.32 3.63
C LEU A 50 -11.31 2.69 3.51
N LEU A 51 -11.72 3.24 2.37
CA LEU A 51 -13.11 3.54 2.07
C LEU A 51 -13.97 2.27 2.05
N LEU A 52 -13.44 1.19 1.51
CA LEU A 52 -14.13 -0.10 1.41
C LEU A 52 -14.35 -0.72 2.80
N VAL A 53 -13.35 -0.69 3.68
CA VAL A 53 -13.45 -1.12 5.09
C VAL A 53 -14.50 -0.29 5.83
N THR A 54 -14.45 1.04 5.66
CA THR A 54 -15.36 1.98 6.33
C THR A 54 -16.81 1.76 5.86
N GLY A 55 -17.02 1.58 4.55
CA GLY A 55 -18.34 1.28 3.99
C GLY A 55 -18.92 -0.03 4.53
N MET A 56 -18.10 -1.06 4.67
CA MET A 56 -18.55 -2.34 5.24
C MET A 56 -18.95 -2.23 6.72
N LEU A 57 -18.21 -1.46 7.52
CA LEU A 57 -18.58 -1.17 8.91
C LEU A 57 -19.93 -0.46 9.01
N LEU A 58 -20.20 0.49 8.11
CA LEU A 58 -21.48 1.21 8.06
C LEU A 58 -22.65 0.28 7.70
N ILE A 59 -22.46 -0.68 6.79
CA ILE A 59 -23.49 -1.69 6.46
C ILE A 59 -23.76 -2.60 7.65
N GLY A 60 -22.72 -2.99 8.40
CA GLY A 60 -22.83 -3.78 9.62
C GLY A 60 -23.63 -3.08 10.74
N LEU A 61 -23.80 -1.76 10.69
CA LEU A 61 -24.62 -1.00 11.63
C LEU A 61 -26.13 -1.26 11.45
N PHE A 62 -26.57 -1.51 10.21
CA PHE A 62 -27.99 -1.73 9.88
C PHE A 62 -28.38 -3.21 9.86
N ALA A 63 -27.43 -4.11 9.67
CA ALA A 63 -27.62 -5.55 9.70
C ALA A 63 -26.45 -6.20 10.44
N PRO A 64 -26.54 -6.37 11.78
CA PRO A 64 -25.42 -6.86 12.57
C PRO A 64 -25.10 -8.32 12.19
N PRO A 65 -23.93 -8.59 11.60
CA PRO A 65 -23.52 -9.95 11.29
C PRO A 65 -23.21 -10.73 12.57
N SER A 66 -23.28 -12.05 12.50
CA SER A 66 -22.78 -12.91 13.58
C SER A 66 -21.26 -12.73 13.77
N ILE A 67 -20.76 -13.01 14.98
CA ILE A 67 -19.33 -12.89 15.33
C ILE A 67 -18.43 -13.66 14.34
N THR A 68 -18.87 -14.86 13.92
CA THR A 68 -18.16 -15.70 12.95
C THR A 68 -18.09 -15.04 11.57
N GLN A 69 -19.16 -14.39 11.10
CA GLN A 69 -19.15 -13.66 9.83
C GLN A 69 -18.21 -12.45 9.88
N TYR A 70 -18.20 -11.71 10.99
CA TYR A 70 -17.30 -10.58 11.17
C TYR A 70 -15.82 -11.01 11.08
N PHE A 71 -15.48 -12.14 11.70
CA PHE A 71 -14.12 -12.68 11.68
C PHE A 71 -13.64 -13.02 10.25
N TRP A 72 -14.46 -13.72 9.46
CA TRP A 72 -14.11 -14.07 8.08
C TRP A 72 -14.03 -12.85 7.15
N VAL A 73 -14.96 -11.91 7.30
CA VAL A 73 -14.95 -10.65 6.55
C VAL A 73 -13.70 -9.85 6.87
N TYR A 74 -13.32 -9.74 8.14
CA TYR A 74 -12.11 -9.04 8.56
C TYR A 74 -10.83 -9.67 7.97
N ILE A 75 -10.71 -11.00 8.01
CA ILE A 75 -9.57 -11.72 7.44
C ILE A 75 -9.47 -11.50 5.93
N THR A 76 -10.59 -11.64 5.21
CA THR A 76 -10.60 -11.50 3.74
C THR A 76 -10.26 -10.08 3.32
N ILE A 77 -10.84 -9.06 3.97
CA ILE A 77 -10.50 -7.66 3.70
C ILE A 77 -9.01 -7.42 3.97
N THR A 78 -8.51 -7.81 5.14
CA THR A 78 -7.11 -7.60 5.50
C THR A 78 -6.15 -8.28 4.53
N GLY A 79 -6.45 -9.51 4.10
CA GLY A 79 -5.68 -10.20 3.08
C GLY A 79 -5.68 -9.45 1.74
N VAL A 80 -6.85 -9.02 1.27
CA VAL A 80 -7.00 -8.28 0.02
C VAL A 80 -6.30 -6.94 0.07
N THR A 81 -6.39 -6.19 1.18
CA THR A 81 -5.73 -4.89 1.30
C THR A 81 -4.21 -5.02 1.30
N LEU A 82 -3.65 -6.01 1.99
CA LEU A 82 -2.22 -6.29 1.98
C LEU A 82 -1.71 -6.67 0.59
N ILE A 83 -2.44 -7.55 -0.11
CA ILE A 83 -2.10 -7.93 -1.49
C ILE A 83 -2.19 -6.71 -2.42
N TYR A 84 -3.26 -5.93 -2.32
CA TYR A 84 -3.47 -4.75 -3.13
C TYR A 84 -2.37 -3.70 -2.91
N MET A 85 -1.99 -3.49 -1.65
CA MET A 85 -0.90 -2.59 -1.27
C MET A 85 0.42 -3.04 -1.90
N TYR A 86 0.74 -4.33 -1.80
CA TYR A 86 1.97 -4.91 -2.36
C TYR A 86 2.03 -4.80 -3.90
N VAL A 87 0.92 -5.05 -4.59
CA VAL A 87 0.85 -5.00 -6.05
C VAL A 87 0.86 -3.57 -6.57
N SER A 88 0.19 -2.65 -5.86
CA SER A 88 -0.06 -1.28 -6.31
C SER A 88 1.04 -0.29 -5.94
N LEU A 89 2.11 -0.73 -5.26
CA LEU A 89 3.21 0.15 -4.86
C LEU A 89 3.95 0.66 -6.11
N GLU A 90 3.83 1.95 -6.36
CA GLU A 90 4.52 2.66 -7.45
C GLU A 90 5.48 3.71 -6.85
N LEU A 91 6.76 3.58 -7.18
CA LEU A 91 7.84 4.47 -6.74
C LEU A 91 8.06 5.61 -7.76
N THR A 92 8.41 6.79 -7.26
CA THR A 92 8.78 7.97 -8.05
C THR A 92 10.09 8.54 -7.53
N ASP A 93 10.90 9.15 -8.40
CA ASP A 93 12.10 9.91 -8.03
C ASP A 93 11.83 11.38 -7.72
N ILE A 94 10.57 11.82 -7.90
CA ILE A 94 10.12 13.17 -7.58
C ILE A 94 9.73 13.24 -6.09
N PRO A 95 10.31 14.16 -5.29
CA PRO A 95 9.92 14.34 -3.90
C PRO A 95 8.45 14.79 -3.80
N PRO A 96 7.70 14.36 -2.78
CA PRO A 96 6.35 14.87 -2.56
C PRO A 96 6.42 16.38 -2.28
N GLU A 97 5.65 17.17 -3.03
CA GLU A 97 5.46 18.61 -2.77
C GLU A 97 4.92 18.77 -1.33
N GLN A 98 5.59 19.63 -0.54
CA GLN A 98 5.26 19.88 0.87
C GLN A 98 4.06 20.81 1.02
#